data_AF-A0A954LKY8-F1
#
_entry.id   AF-A0A954LKY8-F1
#
_cell.length_a   1.000
_cell.length_b   1.000
_cell.length_c   1.000
_cell.angle_alpha   90.00
_cell.angle_beta   90.00
_cell.angle_gamma   90.00
#
_symmetry.space_group_name_H-M   'P 1'
#
loop_
_entity.id
_entity.type
_entity.pdbx_description
1 polymer ?
#
loop_
_entity_poly.entity_id
_entity_poly.type
_entity_poly.pdbx_seq_one_letter_code
_entity_poly.pdbx_strand_id
1 'polypeptide(L)' 'AGEEPYESFLGVPVGWNGQPEGVLVVQTMQPRDYSITEIQMLSLSADLMAPALRRLAVPESPAALSDSHTR' A
#
# COMPACT_ATOMS: atom_id res chain seq x y z
N ALA A 1 -14.79 -7.54 -19.58
CA ALA A 1 -14.18 -7.61 -18.24
C ALA A 1 -13.64 -6.22 -17.97
N GLY A 2 -14.15 -5.42 -17.05
CA GLY A 2 -14.65 -5.74 -15.71
C GLY A 2 -13.79 -5.07 -14.63
N GLU A 3 -12.66 -4.44 -15.00
CA GLU A 3 -11.96 -3.50 -14.14
C GLU A 3 -12.66 -2.15 -14.21
N GLU A 4 -13.31 -1.74 -13.13
CA GLU A 4 -13.65 -0.33 -12.97
C GLU A 4 -12.34 0.45 -12.84
N PRO A 5 -12.10 1.46 -13.68
CA PRO A 5 -10.85 2.20 -13.64
C PRO A 5 -10.74 2.92 -12.29
N TYR A 6 -9.72 2.58 -11.50
CA TYR A 6 -9.31 3.41 -10.38
C TYR A 6 -8.52 4.58 -10.94
N GLU A 7 -9.08 5.79 -10.84
CA GLU A 7 -8.50 6.97 -11.49
C GLU A 7 -7.50 7.72 -10.57
N SER A 8 -7.40 7.38 -9.29
CA SER A 8 -6.35 7.89 -8.40
C SER A 8 -5.99 6.95 -7.25
N PHE A 9 -4.75 7.05 -6.78
CA PHE A 9 -4.20 6.26 -5.68
C PHE A 9 -3.35 7.14 -4.73
N LEU A 10 -3.34 6.78 -3.45
CA LEU A 10 -2.42 7.28 -2.45
C LEU A 10 -1.78 6.09 -1.74
N GLY A 11 -0.47 5.92 -1.90
CA GLY A 11 0.33 4.90 -1.23
C GLY A 11 1.28 5.52 -0.23
N VAL A 12 1.35 4.95 0.98
CA VAL A 12 2.34 5.31 2.01
C VAL A 12 3.08 4.04 2.47
N PRO A 13 4.38 4.13 2.80
CA PRO A 13 5.11 2.98 3.30
C PRO A 13 4.56 2.53 4.67
N VAL A 14 4.48 1.23 4.86
CA VAL A 14 4.32 0.60 6.18
C VAL A 14 5.66 -0.01 6.53
N GLY A 15 6.25 0.35 7.67
CA GLY A 15 7.59 -0.12 7.99
C GLY A 15 8.06 0.24 9.39
N TRP A 16 9.27 -0.19 9.72
CA TRP A 16 9.89 0.08 11.01
C TRP A 16 11.32 0.59 10.82
N ASN A 17 11.72 1.57 11.64
CA ASN A 17 13.09 2.10 11.65
C ASN A 17 13.60 2.55 10.27
N GLY A 18 12.73 3.19 9.48
CA GLY A 18 13.05 3.66 8.13
C GLY A 18 13.14 2.57 7.06
N GLN A 19 12.83 1.31 7.39
CA GLN A 19 12.78 0.20 6.42
C GLN A 19 11.32 -0.07 6.04
N PRO A 20 10.92 0.14 4.77
CA PRO A 20 9.58 -0.22 4.31
C PRO A 20 9.45 -1.75 4.24
N GLU A 21 8.46 -2.29 4.93
CA GLU A 21 8.10 -3.72 4.91
C GLU A 21 6.85 -3.98 4.03
N GLY A 22 6.11 -2.92 3.66
CA GLY A 22 4.95 -2.98 2.77
C GLY A 22 4.43 -1.58 2.40
N VAL A 23 3.25 -1.53 1.77
CA VAL A 23 2.58 -0.27 1.36
C VAL A 23 1.10 -0.32 1.76
N LEU A 24 0.63 0.73 2.42
CA LEU A 24 -0.80 0.96 2.66
C LEU A 24 -1.33 1.86 1.54
N VAL A 25 -2.37 1.40 0.84
CA VAL A 25 -2.91 2.09 -0.34
C VAL A 25 -4.39 2.42 -0.12
N VAL A 26 -4.77 3.64 -0.48
CA VAL A 26 -6.17 4.04 -0.71
C VAL A 26 -6.36 4.37 -2.18
N GLN A 27 -7.45 3.88 -2.77
CA GLN A 27 -7.82 4.12 -4.17
C GLN A 27 -9.22 4.72 -4.23
N THR A 28 -9.45 5.58 -5.20
CA THR A 28 -10.79 6.11 -5.52
C THR A 28 -11.12 5.87 -6.98
N MET A 29 -12.39 5.63 -7.25
CA MET A 29 -12.91 5.42 -8.60
C MET A 29 -12.98 6.73 -9.39
N GLN A 30 -13.12 7.87 -8.71
CA GLN A 30 -13.02 9.19 -9.33
C GLN A 30 -11.63 9.79 -9.10
N PRO A 31 -11.14 10.67 -10.01
CA PRO A 31 -9.89 11.39 -9.83
C PRO A 31 -9.94 12.23 -8.56
N ARG A 32 -8.89 12.15 -7.77
CA ARG A 32 -8.75 12.89 -6.52
C ARG A 32 -7.32 13.37 -6.33
N ASP A 33 -7.19 14.65 -6.02
CA ASP A 33 -5.97 15.19 -5.42
C ASP A 33 -6.02 14.98 -3.91
N TYR A 34 -5.01 14.30 -3.36
CA TYR A 34 -4.87 14.13 -1.92
C TYR A 34 -4.12 15.29 -1.31
N SER A 35 -4.71 15.92 -0.30
CA SER A 35 -4.09 16.97 0.48
C SER A 35 -2.95 16.43 1.35
N ILE A 36 -2.03 17.32 1.73
CA ILE A 36 -0.94 17.00 2.68
C ILE A 36 -1.50 16.38 3.97
N THR A 37 -2.62 16.90 4.47
CA THR A 37 -3.29 16.36 5.65
C THR A 37 -3.73 14.92 5.48
N GLU A 38 -4.29 14.56 4.32
CA GLU A 38 -4.69 13.17 4.02
C GLU A 38 -3.48 12.24 3.91
N ILE A 39 -2.40 12.70 3.30
CA ILE A 39 -1.12 11.95 3.23
C ILE A 39 -0.59 11.68 4.63
N GLN A 40 -0.62 12.69 5.51
CA GLN A 40 -0.18 12.57 6.90
C GLN A 40 -1.08 11.64 7.71
N MET A 41 -2.40 11.71 7.54
CA MET A 41 -3.34 10.81 8.20
C MET A 41 -3.12 9.35 7.79
N LEU A 42 -2.90 9.10 6.49
CA LEU A 42 -2.63 7.74 6.02
C LEU A 42 -1.26 7.24 6.52
N SER A 43 -0.25 8.10 6.54
CA SER A 43 1.08 7.77 7.07
C SER A 43 1.02 7.41 8.56
N LEU A 44 0.32 8.20 9.37
CA LEU A 44 0.11 7.90 10.78
C LEU A 44 -0.63 6.57 10.98
N SER A 45 -1.61 6.28 10.12
CA SER A 45 -2.33 5.02 10.15
C SER A 45 -1.42 3.83 9.83
N ALA A 46 -0.54 3.97 8.84
CA ALA A 46 0.46 2.97 8.49
C ALA A 46 1.44 2.70 9.65
N ASP A 47 1.91 3.76 10.31
CA ASP A 47 2.80 3.65 11.48
C ASP A 47 2.13 2.91 12.66
N LEU A 48 0.85 3.20 12.92
CA LEU A 48 0.08 2.53 13.96
C LEU A 48 -0.18 1.04 13.64
N MET A 49 -0.32 0.70 12.36
CA MET A 49 -0.60 -0.67 11.91
C MET A 49 0.67 -1.54 11.81
N ALA A 50 1.83 -0.95 11.55
CA ALA A 50 3.08 -1.67 11.28
C ALA A 50 3.41 -2.78 12.30
N PRO A 51 3.33 -2.56 13.63
CA PRO A 51 3.64 -3.60 14.61
C PRO A 51 2.65 -4.78 14.58
N ALA A 52 1.39 -4.54 14.24
CA ALA A 52 0.38 -5.58 14.14
C ALA A 52 0.55 -6.41 12.87
N LEU A 53 0.79 -5.74 11.74
CA LEU A 53 1.02 -6.40 10.45
C LEU A 53 2.26 -7.29 10.47
N ARG A 54 3.35 -6.84 11.10
CA ARG A 54 4.57 -7.64 11.25
C ARG A 54 4.37 -8.95 12.02
N ARG A 55 3.42 -8.99 12.97
CA ARG A 55 3.07 -10.24 13.69
C ARG A 55 2.28 -11.22 12.85
N LEU A 56 1.55 -10.71 11.86
CA LEU A 56 0.69 -11.49 10.97
C LEU A 56 1.38 -11.85 9.66
N ALA A 57 2.47 -11.16 9.32
CA ALA A 57 3.27 -11.42 8.14
C ALA A 57 3.81 -12.85 8.18
N VAL A 58 3.19 -13.72 7.40
CA VAL A 58 3.82 -14.95 6.93
C VAL A 58 4.73 -14.51 5.79
N PRO A 59 6.05 -14.70 5.86
CA PRO A 59 6.92 -14.35 4.74
C PRO A 59 6.45 -15.11 3.50
N GLU A 60 5.93 -14.38 2.51
CA GLU A 60 5.64 -14.97 1.22
C GLU A 60 6.95 -15.48 0.63
N SER A 61 6.95 -16.76 0.25
CA SER A 61 8.11 -17.35 -0.42
C SER A 61 8.34 -16.59 -1.73
N PRO A 62 9.56 -16.12 -2.06
CA PRO A 62 9.84 -15.25 -3.20
C PRO A 62 9.62 -15.89 -4.60
N ALA A 63 8.93 -17.03 -4.69
CA ALA A 63 8.71 -17.77 -5.93
C ALA A 63 7.52 -17.28 -6.78
N ALA A 64 6.69 -16.34 -6.30
CA ALA A 64 5.42 -15.99 -6.95
C ALA A 64 5.43 -14.71 -7.81
N LEU A 65 6.51 -13.92 -7.84
CA LEU A 65 6.56 -12.64 -8.56
C LEU A 65 7.37 -12.66 -9.88
N SER A 66 7.60 -13.83 -10.48
CA SER A 66 8.31 -13.91 -11.77
C SER A 66 7.41 -13.94 -13.02
N ASP A 67 6.07 -14.02 -12.90
CA ASP A 67 5.22 -14.37 -14.06
C ASP A 67 4.30 -13.26 -14.61
N SER A 68 4.32 -12.02 -14.11
CA SER A 68 3.29 -11.02 -14.48
C SER A 68 3.72 -9.90 -15.45
N HIS A 69 4.97 -9.84 -15.92
CA HIS A 69 5.44 -8.75 -16.81
C HIS A 69 5.90 -9.20 -18.20
N THR A 70 5.43 -10.34 -18.70
CA THR A 70 5.51 -10.64 -20.14
C THR A 70 4.22 -11.28 -20.62
N ARG A 71 3.23 -10.45 -20.93
CA ARG A 71 2.44 -10.60 -22.16
C ARG A 71 1.66 -9.35 -22.52
#